data_AF-A0A223VIX2-F1
#
_entry.id   AF-A0A223VIX2-F1
#
_cell.length_a   1.000
_cell.length_b   1.000
_cell.length_c   1.000
_cell.angle_alpha   90.00
_cell.angle_beta   90.00
_cell.angle_gamma   90.00
#
_symmetry.space_group_name_H-M   'P 1'
#
loop_
_entity.id
_entity.type
_entity.pdbx_description
1 polymer ?
#
loop_
_entity_poly.entity_id
_entity_poly.type
_entity_poly.pdbx_seq_one_letter_code
_entity_poly.pdbx_strand_id
1 'polypeptide(L)'
;MQAQHPSSSNCKAITPAEQGSSTFKPPRPLLATAVIGAALIGYLVHKTPNARLRLESLADMAQTLGDLSERDAAVVARLLAKPLVVGDFA
;
A
#
# COMPACT_ATOMS: atom_id res chain seq x y z
N MET A 1 -22.42 -23.58 -51.96
CA MET A 1 -21.80 -24.08 -50.71
C MET A 1 -22.15 -23.10 -49.61
N GLN A 2 -22.90 -23.53 -48.60
CA GLN A 2 -23.37 -22.69 -47.50
C GLN A 2 -22.59 -23.08 -46.24
N ALA A 3 -21.75 -22.18 -45.72
CA ALA A 3 -21.04 -22.39 -44.47
C ALA A 3 -21.92 -21.88 -43.33
N GLN A 4 -22.50 -22.80 -42.55
CA GLN A 4 -23.11 -22.46 -41.27
C GLN A 4 -21.98 -22.12 -40.29
N HIS A 5 -21.94 -20.90 -39.79
CA HIS A 5 -21.12 -20.54 -38.64
C HIS A 5 -21.94 -20.74 -37.36
N PRO A 6 -21.76 -21.84 -36.62
CA PRO A 6 -22.13 -21.86 -35.22
C PRO A 6 -21.09 -21.03 -34.45
N SER A 7 -21.23 -19.71 -34.45
CA SER A 7 -20.52 -18.88 -33.48
C SER A 7 -21.15 -19.10 -32.10
N SER A 8 -20.72 -20.16 -31.41
CA SER A 8 -20.83 -20.20 -29.96
C SER A 8 -19.80 -19.21 -29.40
N SER A 9 -20.23 -17.97 -29.17
CA SER A 9 -19.41 -17.05 -28.38
C SER A 9 -19.40 -17.57 -26.95
N ASN A 10 -18.30 -18.24 -26.61
CA ASN A 10 -17.98 -18.63 -25.25
C ASN A 10 -18.23 -17.45 -24.32
N CYS A 11 -19.03 -17.68 -23.29
CA CYS A 11 -19.25 -16.77 -22.18
C CYS A 11 -17.86 -16.35 -21.68
N LYS A 12 -17.42 -15.13 -21.99
CA LYS A 12 -16.24 -14.57 -21.33
C LYS A 12 -16.59 -14.54 -19.85
N ALA A 13 -15.76 -15.13 -19.00
CA ALA A 13 -15.84 -14.95 -17.56
C ALA A 13 -15.54 -13.48 -17.24
N ILE A 14 -16.54 -12.62 -17.44
CA ILE A 14 -16.59 -11.29 -16.88
C ILE A 14 -17.06 -11.48 -15.44
N THR A 15 -16.11 -11.52 -14.51
CA THR A 15 -16.44 -11.13 -13.13
C THR A 15 -17.20 -9.81 -13.24
N PRO A 16 -18.47 -9.73 -12.80
CA PRO A 16 -19.22 -8.49 -12.94
C PRO A 16 -18.44 -7.39 -12.23
N ALA A 17 -17.97 -6.41 -13.00
CA ALA A 17 -17.57 -5.15 -12.43
C ALA A 17 -18.89 -4.53 -11.94
N GLU A 18 -19.18 -4.72 -10.66
CA GLU A 18 -20.28 -4.06 -9.95
C GLU A 18 -20.11 -2.54 -10.14
N GLN A 19 -20.75 -2.01 -11.18
CA GLN A 19 -20.99 -0.59 -11.37
C GLN A 19 -22.02 -0.16 -10.32
N GLY A 20 -21.53 0.14 -9.14
CA GLY A 20 -22.37 0.68 -8.08
C GLY A 20 -21.52 1.00 -6.88
N SER A 21 -20.97 2.22 -6.81
CA SER A 21 -20.41 2.82 -5.60
C SER A 21 -19.79 1.78 -4.64
N SER A 22 -18.89 0.93 -5.14
CA SER A 22 -18.33 -0.11 -4.30
C SER A 22 -17.41 0.64 -3.36
N THR A 23 -17.86 0.82 -2.12
CA THR A 23 -17.00 1.32 -1.06
C THR A 23 -15.89 0.30 -0.96
N PHE A 24 -14.77 0.54 -1.62
CA PHE A 24 -13.59 -0.31 -1.56
C PHE A 24 -13.19 -0.36 -0.09
N LYS A 25 -13.47 -1.49 0.56
CA LYS A 25 -13.08 -1.75 1.94
C LYS A 25 -11.79 -2.57 1.87
N PRO A 26 -10.62 -1.92 1.89
CA PRO A 26 -9.36 -2.65 1.86
C PRO A 26 -9.29 -3.59 3.07
N PRO A 27 -8.70 -4.79 2.91
CA PRO A 27 -8.30 -5.61 4.04
C PRO A 27 -7.42 -4.79 5.00
N ARG A 28 -7.50 -5.07 6.31
CA ARG A 28 -6.73 -4.34 7.34
C ARG A 28 -5.23 -4.25 7.04
N PRO A 29 -4.55 -5.31 6.55
CA PRO A 29 -3.13 -5.22 6.19
C PRO A 29 -2.86 -4.23 5.04
N LEU A 30 -3.78 -4.14 4.07
CA LEU A 30 -3.66 -3.20 2.95
C LEU A 30 -3.86 -1.77 3.45
N LEU A 31 -4.86 -1.55 4.33
CA LEU A 31 -5.07 -0.26 4.97
C LEU A 31 -3.84 0.17 5.79
N ALA A 32 -3.29 -0.73 6.61
CA ALA A 32 -2.10 -0.47 7.41
C ALA A 32 -0.90 -0.10 6.53
N THR A 33 -0.67 -0.86 5.46
CA THR A 33 0.39 -0.58 4.48
C THR A 33 0.21 0.80 3.83
N ALA A 34 -1.02 1.15 3.44
CA ALA A 34 -1.31 2.45 2.85
C ALA A 34 -1.08 3.61 3.83
N VAL A 35 -1.49 3.45 5.10
CA VAL A 35 -1.29 4.44 6.16
C VAL A 35 0.19 4.64 6.47
N ILE A 36 0.96 3.55 6.58
CA ILE A 36 2.41 3.59 6.79
C ILE A 36 3.10 4.24 5.58
N GLY A 37 2.71 3.88 4.35
CA GLY A 37 3.24 4.46 3.13
C GLY A 37 3.02 5.98 3.07
N ALA A 38 1.82 6.45 3.43
CA ALA A 38 1.52 7.88 3.50
C ALA A 38 2.38 8.59 4.56
N ALA A 39 2.55 7.99 5.75
CA ALA A 39 3.41 8.52 6.79
C ALA A 39 4.90 8.55 6.37
N LEU A 40 5.36 7.55 5.62
CA LEU A 40 6.71 7.47 5.10
C LEU A 40 6.99 8.59 4.09
N ILE A 41 6.08 8.81 3.14
CA ILE A 41 6.18 9.93 2.19
C ILE A 41 6.19 11.26 2.96
N GLY A 42 5.29 11.41 3.94
CA GLY A 42 5.25 12.60 4.80
C GLY A 42 6.58 12.86 5.51
N TYR A 43 7.22 11.81 6.06
CA TYR A 43 8.54 11.90 6.67
C TYR A 43 9.63 12.27 5.67
N LEU A 44 9.65 11.67 4.49
CA LEU A 44 10.66 11.95 3.46
C LEU A 44 10.55 13.38 2.91
N VAL A 45 9.32 13.91 2.80
CA VAL A 45 9.05 15.27 2.32
C VAL A 45 9.41 16.32 3.37
N HIS A 46 8.91 16.16 4.60
CA HIS A 46 9.06 17.19 5.63
C HIS A 46 10.35 17.07 6.42
N LYS A 47 10.96 15.88 6.47
CA LYS A 47 12.21 15.60 7.19
C LYS A 47 12.19 16.04 8.66
N THR A 48 11.02 16.04 9.30
CA THR A 48 10.87 16.49 10.70
C THR A 48 10.92 15.33 11.69
N PRO A 49 11.38 15.58 12.93
CA PRO A 49 11.31 14.60 14.02
C PRO A 49 9.88 14.12 14.32
N ASN A 50 8.89 15.02 14.19
CA ASN A 50 7.48 14.67 14.41
C ASN A 50 6.97 13.67 13.38
N ALA A 51 7.33 13.86 12.10
CA ALA A 51 6.95 12.92 11.05
C ALA A 51 7.64 11.55 11.23
N ARG A 52 8.88 11.55 11.76
CA ARG A 52 9.61 10.35 12.14
C ARG A 52 8.87 9.55 13.23
N LEU A 53 8.54 10.21 14.35
CA LEU A 53 7.82 9.59 15.47
C LEU A 53 6.46 9.03 15.04
N ARG A 54 5.75 9.75 14.16
CA ARG A 54 4.46 9.30 13.63
C ARG A 54 4.60 8.02 12.79
N LEU A 55 5.62 7.96 11.92
CA LEU A 55 5.90 6.78 11.12
C LEU A 55 6.28 5.58 11.99
N GLU A 56 7.12 5.81 13.00
CA GLU A 56 7.55 4.77 13.96
C GLU A 56 6.37 4.21 14.75
N SER A 57 5.53 5.07 15.32
CA SER A 57 4.34 4.66 16.08
C SER A 57 3.34 3.88 15.21
N LEU A 58 3.12 4.29 13.95
CA LEU A 58 2.22 3.59 13.04
C LEU A 58 2.77 2.21 12.65
N ALA A 59 4.07 2.09 12.42
CA ALA A 59 4.72 0.82 12.10
C ALA A 59 4.68 -0.16 13.28
N ASP A 60 4.94 0.33 14.50
CA ASP A 60 4.89 -0.47 15.73
C ASP A 60 3.47 -0.97 16.04
N MET A 61 2.46 -0.10 15.89
CA MET A 61 1.06 -0.49 16.03
C MET A 61 0.65 -1.54 14.99
N ALA A 62 1.02 -1.36 13.72
CA ALA A 62 0.67 -2.32 12.68
C ALA A 62 1.38 -3.67 12.86
N GLN A 63 2.60 -3.68 13.38
CA GLN A 63 3.31 -4.92 13.74
C GLN A 63 2.62 -5.61 14.92
N THR A 64 2.27 -4.87 15.97
CA THR A 64 1.58 -5.40 17.16
C THR A 64 0.21 -6.00 16.82
N LEU A 65 -0.50 -5.41 15.88
CA LEU A 65 -1.79 -5.90 15.39
C LEU A 65 -1.68 -7.07 14.40
N GLY A 66 -0.47 -7.42 13.96
CA GLY A 66 -0.23 -8.44 12.95
C GLY A 66 -0.62 -8.02 11.53
N ASP A 67 -0.90 -6.73 11.31
CA ASP A 67 -1.23 -6.16 10.01
C ASP A 67 0.04 -5.91 9.15
N LEU A 68 1.22 -5.93 9.78
CA LEU A 68 2.51 -5.75 9.14
C LEU A 68 3.42 -6.96 9.42
N SER A 69 4.07 -7.49 8.39
CA SER A 69 5.06 -8.57 8.56
C SER A 69 6.32 -8.03 9.26
N GLU A 70 7.01 -8.88 10.00
CA GLU A 70 8.32 -8.59 10.60
C GLU A 70 9.33 -8.08 9.56
N ARG A 71 9.28 -8.61 8.32
CA ARG A 71 10.14 -8.14 7.22
C ARG A 71 9.86 -6.70 6.85
N ASP A 72 8.59 -6.32 6.77
CA ASP A 72 8.14 -4.98 6.39
C ASP A 72 8.45 -3.98 7.51
N ALA A 73 8.21 -4.36 8.77
CA ALA A 73 8.62 -3.59 9.94
C ALA A 73 10.14 -3.33 9.95
N ALA A 74 10.94 -4.35 9.62
CA ALA A 74 12.40 -4.20 9.52
C ALA A 74 12.82 -3.24 8.40
N VAL A 75 12.08 -3.14 7.29
CA VAL A 75 12.33 -2.13 6.24
C VAL A 75 12.14 -0.72 6.79
N VAL A 76 11.03 -0.49 7.50
CA VAL A 76 10.73 0.82 8.10
C VAL A 76 11.78 1.19 9.16
N ALA A 77 12.16 0.25 10.02
CA ALA A 77 13.21 0.46 11.02
C ALA A 77 14.56 0.83 10.39
N ARG A 78 14.97 0.13 9.32
CA ARG A 78 16.19 0.46 8.56
C ARG A 78 16.13 1.84 7.91
N LEU A 79 14.95 2.28 7.46
CA LEU A 79 14.76 3.61 6.89
C LEU A 79 14.86 4.70 7.96
N LEU A 80 14.29 4.47 9.15
CA LEU A 80 14.37 5.39 10.28
C LEU A 80 15.79 5.49 10.85
N ALA A 81 16.56 4.40 10.83
CA ALA A 81 17.95 4.37 11.27
C ALA A 81 18.89 5.20 10.38
N LYS A 82 18.51 5.48 9.13
CA LYS A 82 19.29 6.34 8.23
C LYS A 82 19.19 7.80 8.69
N PRO A 83 20.33 8.48 8.94
CA PRO A 83 20.32 9.92 9.15
C PRO A 83 19.75 10.61 7.91
N LEU A 84 18.76 11.49 8.10
CA LEU A 84 18.34 12.40 7.04
C LEU A 84 19.45 13.43 6.88
N VAL A 85 20.39 13.18 5.97
CA VAL A 85 21.37 14.19 5.57
C VAL A 85 20.59 15.37 4.99
N VAL A 86 20.50 16.44 5.78
CA VAL A 86 20.00 17.73 5.35
C VAL A 86 21.12 18.35 4.53
N GLY A 87 21.04 18.18 3.21
CA GLY A 87 21.84 18.93 2.24
C GLY A 87 23.08 18.21 1.74
N ASP A 88 22.97 17.62 0.55
CA ASP A 88 24.05 17.65 -0.43
C ASP A 88 23.42 18.12 -1.75
N PHE A 89 23.14 19.42 -1.78
CA PHE A 89 22.94 20.18 -3.01
C PHE A 89 24.13 21.12 -3.09
N ALA A 90 25.30 20.56 -3.41
CA ALA A 90 26.48 21.30 -3.83
C ALA A 90 26.52 21.34 -5.36
#